data_AF-A0A967WP08-F1
#
_entry.id   AF-A0A967WP08-F1
#
_cell.length_a   1.000
_cell.length_b   1.000
_cell.length_c   1.000
_cell.angle_alpha   90.00
_cell.angle_beta   90.00
_cell.angle_gamma   90.00
#
_symmetry.space_group_name_H-M   'P 1'
#
loop_
_entity.id
_entity.type
_entity.pdbx_description
1 polymer ?
#
loop_
_entity_poly.entity_id
_entity_poly.type
_entity_poly.pdbx_seq_one_letter_code
_entity_poly.pdbx_strand_id
1 'polypeptide(L)' 'MAEYPTVAQPLAELKPRHGFFVGIDSDGCAFDTMEIKHKECFTPNTIKHWSLQAVSKYARQASEFV' A
#
# COMPACT_ATOMS: atom_id res chain seq x y z
N MET A 1 22.25 6.94 -19.34
CA MET A 1 20.86 6.44 -19.30
C MET A 1 20.77 5.52 -18.10
N ALA A 2 19.72 5.63 -17.27
CA ALA A 2 19.58 4.71 -16.15
C ALA A 2 19.40 3.29 -16.72
N GLU A 3 20.22 2.35 -16.26
CA GLU A 3 20.13 0.96 -16.65
C GLU A 3 19.00 0.31 -15.83
N TYR A 4 17.86 0.05 -16.46
CA TYR A 4 16.71 -0.56 -15.78
C TYR A 4 16.89 -2.07 -15.67
N PRO A 5 16.50 -2.71 -14.55
CA PRO A 5 16.47 -4.16 -14.44
C PRO A 5 15.63 -4.79 -15.57
N THR A 6 16.01 -5.99 -16.04
CA THR A 6 15.30 -6.71 -17.11
C THR A 6 13.79 -6.80 -16.88
N VAL A 7 13.38 -7.03 -15.62
CA VAL A 7 11.96 -7.11 -15.22
C VAL A 7 11.18 -5.80 -15.42
N ALA A 8 11.87 -4.66 -15.42
CA ALA A 8 11.27 -3.33 -15.58
C ALA A 8 11.32 -2.82 -17.03
N GLN A 9 12.04 -3.48 -17.94
CA GLN A 9 12.16 -3.02 -19.33
C GLN A 9 10.83 -2.84 -20.07
N PRO A 10 9.81 -3.73 -19.92
CA PRO A 10 8.52 -3.52 -20.57
C PRO A 10 7.84 -2.19 -20.20
N LEU A 11 8.06 -1.71 -18.97
CA LEU A 11 7.54 -0.44 -18.50
C LEU A 11 8.40 0.73 -18.98
N ALA A 12 9.73 0.58 -18.97
CA ALA A 12 10.67 1.60 -19.42
C ALA A 12 10.54 1.90 -20.93
N GLU A 13 10.19 0.90 -21.74
CA GLU A 13 10.03 1.01 -23.19
C GLU A 13 8.58 1.30 -23.62
N LEU A 14 7.65 1.43 -22.66
CA LEU A 14 6.23 1.63 -22.94
C LEU A 14 6.01 2.96 -23.70
N LYS A 15 5.56 2.86 -24.95
CA LYS A 15 5.19 4.04 -25.76
C LYS A 15 3.75 4.48 -25.45
N PRO A 16 3.50 5.77 -25.14
CA PRO A 16 2.15 6.27 -24.94
C PRO A 16 1.26 6.02 -26.16
N ARG A 17 0.06 5.48 -25.96
CA ARG A 17 -0.93 5.21 -27.02
C ARG A 17 -2.12 6.16 -27.01
N HIS A 18 -2.29 6.91 -25.93
CA HIS A 18 -3.40 7.82 -25.69
C HIS A 18 -2.87 9.15 -25.13
N GLY A 19 -3.67 10.22 -25.26
CA GLY A 19 -3.33 11.55 -24.72
C GLY A 19 -3.46 11.66 -23.21
N PHE A 20 -3.77 10.57 -22.51
CA PHE A 20 -3.94 10.50 -21.07
C PHE A 20 -3.44 9.15 -20.54
N PHE A 21 -3.07 9.13 -19.27
CA PHE A 21 -2.65 7.94 -18.54
C PHE A 21 -3.66 7.64 -17.43
N VAL A 22 -4.03 6.38 -17.27
CA VAL A 22 -4.83 5.90 -16.15
C VAL A 22 -3.94 5.03 -15.28
N GLY A 23 -3.53 5.55 -14.14
CA GLY A 23 -2.82 4.79 -13.11
C GLY A 23 -3.84 4.18 -12.16
N ILE A 24 -3.76 2.87 -11.98
CA ILE A 24 -4.52 2.16 -10.95
C ILE A 24 -3.56 1.85 -9.82
N ASP A 25 -3.73 2.53 -8.69
CA ASP A 25 -3.03 2.16 -7.47
C ASP A 25 -3.75 0.98 -6.82
N SER A 26 -2.98 -0.03 -6.40
CA SER A 26 -3.52 -1.21 -5.72
C SER A 26 -3.96 -0.91 -4.29
N ASP A 27 -3.50 0.20 -3.72
CA ASP A 27 -3.76 0.55 -2.33
C ASP A 27 -5.21 1.06 -2.18
N GLY A 28 -6.13 0.10 -1.93
CA GLY A 28 -7.47 0.33 -1.39
C GLY A 28 -8.51 0.87 -2.38
N CYS A 29 -8.10 1.41 -3.53
CA CYS A 29 -9.00 1.99 -4.52
C CYS A 29 -9.49 0.98 -5.56
N ALA A 30 -8.64 0.04 -5.97
CA ALA A 30 -8.95 -0.92 -7.03
C ALA A 30 -9.17 -2.35 -6.54
N PHE A 31 -8.51 -2.71 -5.43
CA PHE A 31 -8.61 -4.01 -4.79
C PHE A 31 -8.60 -3.81 -3.27
N ASP A 32 -9.36 -4.64 -2.56
CA ASP A 32 -9.31 -4.67 -1.10
C ASP A 32 -8.06 -5.42 -0.63
N THR A 33 -6.90 -4.82 -0.89
CA THR A 33 -5.61 -5.31 -0.39
C THR A 33 -5.21 -4.59 0.89
N MET A 34 -5.93 -3.52 1.27
CA MET A 34 -5.57 -2.69 2.43
C MET A 34 -6.20 -3.20 3.72
N GLU A 35 -7.38 -3.82 3.68
CA GLU A 35 -8.02 -4.34 4.90
C GLU A 35 -7.09 -5.32 5.63
N ILE A 36 -6.57 -6.32 4.92
CA ILE A 36 -5.65 -7.30 5.51
C ILE A 36 -4.32 -6.65 5.95
N LYS A 37 -3.75 -5.74 5.16
CA LYS A 37 -2.50 -5.04 5.53
C LYS A 37 -2.69 -4.23 6.81
N HIS A 38 -3.79 -3.48 6.94
CA HIS A 38 -4.05 -2.64 8.10
C HIS A 38 -4.35 -3.49 9.33
N LYS A 39 -5.25 -4.47 9.23
CA LYS A 39 -5.70 -5.27 10.38
C LYS A 39 -4.67 -6.29 10.86
N GLU A 40 -4.00 -6.97 9.94
CA GLU A 40 -3.14 -8.11 10.26
C GLU A 40 -1.64 -7.77 10.22
N CYS A 41 -1.21 -6.77 9.43
CA CYS A 41 0.22 -6.46 9.26
C CYS A 41 0.65 -5.20 10.02
N PHE A 42 -0.07 -4.08 9.88
CA PHE A 42 0.40 -2.78 10.39
C PHE A 42 -0.08 -2.49 11.81
N THR A 43 -1.36 -2.65 12.07
CA THR A 43 -1.96 -2.33 13.39
C THR A 43 -1.35 -3.17 14.52
N PRO A 44 -1.14 -4.50 14.37
CA PRO A 44 -0.53 -5.30 15.43
C PRO A 44 0.91 -4.88 15.73
N ASN A 45 1.69 -4.56 14.69
CA ASN A 45 3.06 -4.10 14.83
C ASN A 45 3.14 -2.72 15.49
N THR A 46 2.25 -1.79 15.11
CA THR A 46 2.15 -0.47 15.76
C THR A 46 1.86 -0.63 17.25
N ILE A 47 0.86 -1.45 17.61
CA ILE A 47 0.52 -1.70 19.01
C ILE A 47 1.69 -2.31 19.79
N LYS A 48 2.38 -3.29 19.19
CA LYS A 48 3.52 -3.97 19.81
C LYS A 48 4.69 -3.01 20.05
N HIS A 49 5.13 -2.32 19.00
CA HIS A 49 6.35 -1.54 19.04
C HIS A 49 6.19 -0.20 19.76
N TRP A 50 4.97 0.33 19.86
CA TRP A 50 4.68 1.57 20.58
C TRP A 50 4.04 1.33 21.96
N SER A 51 4.02 0.07 22.41
CA SER A 51 3.50 -0.32 23.74
C SER A 51 2.05 0.10 23.99
N LEU A 52 1.20 0.11 22.96
CA LEU A 52 -0.20 0.56 23.05
C LEU A 52 -1.15 -0.53 23.52
N GLN A 53 -0.67 -1.60 24.16
CA GLN A 53 -1.53 -2.75 24.50
C GLN A 53 -2.71 -2.37 25.40
N ALA A 54 -2.48 -1.48 26.37
CA ALA A 54 -3.53 -1.01 27.28
C ALA A 54 -4.70 -0.28 26.56
N VAL A 55 -4.43 0.30 25.39
CA VAL A 55 -5.42 1.03 24.58
C VAL A 55 -5.67 0.35 23.23
N SER A 56 -5.34 -0.94 23.13
CA SER A 56 -5.27 -1.63 21.83
C SER A 56 -6.62 -1.72 21.11
N LYS A 57 -7.73 -1.66 21.84
CA LYS A 57 -9.08 -1.51 21.26
C LYS A 57 -9.19 -0.21 20.45
N TYR A 58 -8.83 0.92 21.05
CA TYR A 58 -8.93 2.24 20.42
C TYR A 58 -7.87 2.44 19.34
N ALA A 59 -6.67 1.88 19.53
CA ALA A 59 -5.63 1.90 18.51
C ALA A 59 -6.07 1.17 17.23
N ARG A 60 -6.76 0.03 17.35
CA ARG A 60 -7.35 -0.68 16.20
C ARG A 60 -8.43 0.14 15.51
N GLN A 61 -9.37 0.69 16.28
CA GLN A 61 -10.44 1.52 15.72
C GLN A 61 -9.89 2.74 15.00
N ALA A 62 -8.90 3.43 15.58
CA ALA A 62 -8.28 4.60 14.94
C ALA A 62 -7.53 4.24 13.65
N SER A 63 -6.88 3.07 13.61
CA SER A 63 -6.11 2.58 12.46
C SER A 63 -6.97 2.27 11.22
N GLU A 64 -8.28 2.06 11.39
CA GLU A 64 -9.20 1.85 10.26
C GLU A 64 -9.58 3.15 9.55
N PHE A 65 -9.24 4.32 10.10
CA PHE A 65 -9.49 5.64 9.49
C PHE A 65 -8.27 6.23 8.77
N VAL A 66 -7.16 5.49 8.73
CA VAL A 66 -5.91 5.85 8.04
C VAL A 66 -5.72 4.88 6.89
#